data_AF-A0A6A5TA12-F1
#
_entry.id   AF-A0A6A5TA12-F1
#
_cell.length_a   1.000
_cell.length_b   1.000
_cell.length_c   1.000
_cell.angle_alpha   90.00
_cell.angle_beta   90.00
_cell.angle_gamma   90.00
#
_symmetry.space_group_name_H-M   'P 1'
#
loop_
_entity.id
_entity.type
_entity.pdbx_description
1 polymer ?
#
loop_
_entity_poly.entity_id
_entity_poly.type
_entity_poly.pdbx_seq_one_letter_code
_entity_poly.pdbx_strand_id
1 'polypeptide(L)'
;SSQENAINSPLLRLPGEIRNKIFHYALCDYKLEIHNKQSLNSPPSYNYIQPRFQLPRVCRQIHAETAPIVYSRNTFGFDTLQAMDRWIRNRTSAQLELVTSINVPFEYMRLYNHKFRKTFKEVFPNTSALVSICTYCTSDGF
;
A
#
# COMPACT_ATOMS: atom_id res chain seq x y z
N SER A 1 -10.97 3.12 -26.43
CA SER A 1 -11.02 1.71 -25.90
C SER A 1 -9.60 1.19 -25.67
N SER A 2 -9.38 0.06 -24.97
CA SER A 2 -8.02 -0.41 -24.60
C SER A 2 -7.05 -0.57 -25.79
N GLN A 3 -7.57 -0.91 -26.97
CA GLN A 3 -6.80 -1.05 -28.21
C GLN A 3 -6.29 0.30 -28.76
N GLU A 4 -7.08 1.36 -28.67
CA GLU A 4 -6.72 2.70 -29.12
C GLU A 4 -5.57 3.30 -28.29
N ASN A 5 -5.58 3.03 -26.98
CA ASN A 5 -4.52 3.46 -26.08
C ASN A 5 -3.18 2.78 -26.41
N ALA A 6 -3.20 1.51 -26.81
CA ALA A 6 -1.98 0.77 -27.16
C ALA A 6 -1.27 1.37 -28.39
N ILE A 7 -2.04 1.93 -29.33
CA ILE A 7 -1.53 2.54 -30.56
C ILE A 7 -1.06 3.98 -30.31
N ASN A 8 -1.84 4.77 -29.58
CA ASN A 8 -1.59 6.21 -29.44
C ASN A 8 -0.73 6.59 -28.23
N SER A 9 -0.61 5.72 -27.22
CA SER A 9 0.19 6.02 -26.02
C SER A 9 1.68 5.78 -26.28
N PRO A 10 2.55 6.80 -26.14
CA PRO A 10 4.00 6.60 -26.21
C PRO A 10 4.50 5.58 -25.18
N LEU A 11 3.89 5.53 -23.99
CA LEU A 11 4.24 4.60 -22.93
C LEU A 11 3.89 3.15 -23.29
N LEU A 12 2.71 2.91 -23.89
CA LEU A 12 2.27 1.54 -24.23
C LEU A 12 2.94 0.98 -25.48
N ARG A 13 3.52 1.84 -26.33
CA ARG A 13 4.35 1.43 -27.46
C ARG A 13 5.74 0.92 -27.05
N LEU A 14 6.19 1.24 -25.83
CA LEU A 14 7.46 0.73 -25.33
C LEU A 14 7.36 -0.78 -25.08
N PRO A 15 8.46 -1.54 -25.29
CA PRO A 15 8.53 -2.94 -24.86
C PRO A 15 8.23 -3.10 -23.37
N GLY A 16 7.64 -4.24 -22.99
CA GLY A 16 7.26 -4.52 -21.60
C GLY A 16 8.42 -4.36 -20.60
N GLU A 17 9.65 -4.68 -20.98
CA GLU A 17 10.82 -4.50 -20.12
C GLU A 17 11.05 -3.02 -19.75
N ILE A 18 10.94 -2.12 -20.72
CA ILE A 18 11.12 -0.68 -20.47
C ILE A 18 9.96 -0.13 -19.64
N ARG A 19 8.73 -0.58 -19.90
CA ARG A 19 7.58 -0.21 -19.07
C ARG A 19 7.76 -0.66 -17.63
N ASN A 20 8.22 -1.88 -17.40
CA ASN A 20 8.48 -2.41 -16.06
C ASN A 20 9.53 -1.58 -15.32
N LYS A 21 10.63 -1.17 -15.99
CA LYS A 21 11.62 -0.26 -15.39
C LYS A 21 10.98 1.07 -14.97
N ILE A 22 10.20 1.70 -15.85
CA ILE A 22 9.48 2.95 -15.55
C ILE A 22 8.53 2.76 -14.36
N PHE A 23 7.75 1.68 -14.36
CA PHE A 23 6.80 1.40 -13.29
C PHE A 23 7.48 1.12 -11.96
N HIS A 24 8.60 0.40 -11.95
CA HIS A 24 9.38 0.20 -10.74
C HIS A 24 9.88 1.52 -10.15
N TYR A 25 10.47 2.40 -10.98
CA TYR A 25 10.88 3.73 -10.51
C TYR A 25 9.70 4.56 -9.99
N ALA A 26 8.55 4.47 -10.63
CA ALA A 26 7.39 5.29 -10.27
C ALA A 26 6.60 4.76 -9.05
N LEU A 27 6.68 3.45 -8.74
CA LEU A 27 5.70 2.78 -7.88
C LEU A 27 6.28 1.91 -6.75
N CYS A 28 7.60 1.72 -6.64
CA CYS A 28 8.21 0.88 -5.62
C CYS A 28 8.83 1.65 -4.45
N ASP A 29 9.05 0.91 -3.35
CA ASP A 29 9.91 1.27 -2.22
C ASP A 29 9.42 2.51 -1.44
N TYR A 30 8.11 2.78 -1.52
CA TYR A 30 7.45 3.83 -0.76
C TYR A 30 6.84 3.29 0.54
N LYS A 31 6.79 4.16 1.56
CA LYS A 31 6.01 3.98 2.78
C LYS A 31 4.69 4.74 2.64
N LEU A 32 3.59 4.00 2.57
CA LEU A 32 2.26 4.53 2.24
C LEU A 32 1.45 4.65 3.53
N GLU A 33 1.43 5.82 4.16
CA GLU A 33 0.56 6.03 5.32
C GLU A 33 -0.89 6.29 4.88
N ILE A 34 -1.82 5.57 5.49
CA ILE A 34 -3.24 5.65 5.17
C ILE A 34 -3.95 6.23 6.39
N HIS A 35 -4.33 7.49 6.25
CA HIS A 35 -4.97 8.25 7.30
C HIS A 35 -6.49 8.20 7.21
N ASN A 36 -7.16 8.21 8.36
CA ASN A 36 -8.58 8.52 8.39
C ASN A 36 -8.75 10.04 8.17
N LYS A 37 -9.63 10.47 7.25
CA LYS A 37 -9.85 11.90 6.95
C LYS A 37 -10.27 12.75 8.16
N GLN A 38 -10.72 12.10 9.24
CA GLN A 38 -11.11 12.73 10.50
C GLN A 38 -9.90 13.00 11.43
N SER A 39 -8.72 12.47 11.11
CA SER A 39 -7.47 12.59 11.87
C SER A 39 -6.68 13.86 11.50
N LEU A 40 -7.36 15.00 11.33
CA LEU A 40 -6.74 16.29 10.98
C LEU A 40 -5.82 16.85 12.08
N ASN A 41 -5.77 16.20 13.25
CA ASN A 41 -4.95 16.61 14.39
C ASN A 41 -3.63 15.83 14.49
N SER A 42 -3.37 14.87 13.60
CA SER A 42 -2.06 14.22 13.56
C SER A 42 -1.06 15.18 12.92
N PRO A 43 0.06 15.52 13.59
CA PRO A 43 1.09 16.34 12.94
C PRO A 43 1.50 15.64 11.63
N PRO A 44 1.68 16.39 10.52
CA PRO A 44 2.14 15.80 9.28
C PRO A 44 3.44 15.07 9.59
N SER A 45 3.48 13.75 9.40
CA SER A 45 4.74 13.04 9.53
C SER A 45 5.65 13.63 8.44
N TYR A 46 6.82 14.14 8.83
CA TYR A 46 7.70 14.94 7.96
C TYR A 46 8.23 14.16 6.73
N ASN A 47 7.80 12.92 6.53
CA ASN A 47 8.13 12.06 5.40
C ASN A 47 6.89 11.45 4.71
N TYR A 48 5.68 11.96 4.96
CA TYR A 48 4.47 11.45 4.32
C TYR A 48 4.31 12.01 2.90
N ILE A 49 4.59 11.17 1.91
CA ILE A 49 4.15 11.41 0.54
C ILE A 49 2.84 10.66 0.36
N GLN A 50 1.73 11.39 0.18
CA GLN A 50 0.49 10.75 -0.26
C GLN A 50 0.74 10.13 -1.64
N PRO A 51 0.77 8.80 -1.78
CA PRO A 51 1.09 8.17 -3.03
C PRO A 51 -0.12 8.31 -3.94
N ARG A 52 -0.09 9.31 -4.82
CA ARG A 52 -1.07 9.44 -5.88
C ARG A 52 -0.68 8.46 -6.98
N PHE A 53 -1.00 7.19 -6.79
CA PHE A 53 -0.86 6.17 -7.83
C PHE A 53 -1.84 6.47 -8.97
N GLN A 54 -1.48 7.44 -9.81
CA GLN A 54 -2.27 7.86 -10.95
C GLN A 54 -2.13 6.88 -12.11
N LEU A 55 -0.99 6.19 -12.22
CA LEU A 55 -0.73 5.21 -13.27
C LEU A 55 -1.78 4.08 -13.32
N PRO A 56 -2.12 3.40 -12.20
CA PRO A 56 -3.21 2.41 -12.22
C PRO A 56 -4.57 2.95 -12.65
N ARG A 57 -4.80 4.28 -12.63
CA ARG A 57 -6.09 4.90 -12.96
C ARG A 57 -6.26 5.23 -14.44
N VAL A 58 -5.20 5.17 -15.25
CA VAL A 58 -5.23 5.64 -16.64
C VAL A 58 -6.00 4.70 -17.55
N CYS A 59 -5.65 3.42 -17.58
CA CYS A 59 -6.34 2.42 -18.39
C CYS A 59 -6.20 1.01 -17.81
N ARG A 60 -7.03 0.06 -18.29
CA ARG A 60 -7.04 -1.33 -17.80
C ARG A 60 -5.70 -2.05 -17.97
N GLN A 61 -4.98 -1.77 -19.07
CA GLN A 61 -3.67 -2.37 -19.32
C GLN A 61 -2.64 -1.92 -18.29
N ILE A 62 -2.48 -0.60 -18.10
CA ILE A 62 -1.55 -0.05 -17.10
C ILE A 62 -1.96 -0.52 -15.70
N HIS A 63 -3.25 -0.56 -15.38
CA HIS A 63 -3.73 -1.10 -14.11
C HIS A 63 -3.25 -2.54 -13.88
N ALA A 64 -3.40 -3.43 -14.87
CA ALA A 64 -2.98 -4.82 -14.75
C ALA A 64 -1.46 -4.96 -14.55
N GLU A 65 -0.66 -4.14 -15.22
CA GLU A 65 0.81 -4.16 -15.10
C GLU A 65 1.31 -3.53 -13.79
N THR A 66 0.61 -2.53 -13.26
CA THR A 66 1.10 -1.71 -12.13
C THR A 66 0.52 -2.10 -10.77
N ALA A 67 -0.71 -2.62 -10.70
CA ALA A 67 -1.33 -2.98 -9.44
C ALA A 67 -0.50 -4.01 -8.64
N PRO A 68 0.07 -5.07 -9.24
CA PRO A 68 0.92 -6.01 -8.51
C PRO A 68 2.16 -5.36 -7.90
N ILE A 69 2.76 -4.39 -8.60
CA ILE A 69 3.94 -3.66 -8.13
C ILE A 69 3.57 -2.83 -6.90
N VAL A 70 2.45 -2.11 -6.95
CA VAL A 70 1.99 -1.27 -5.83
C VAL A 70 1.81 -2.08 -4.55
N TYR A 71 1.19 -3.26 -4.61
CA TYR A 71 0.92 -4.07 -3.41
C TYR A 71 2.14 -4.85 -2.92
N SER A 72 3.00 -5.36 -3.83
CA SER A 72 4.10 -6.24 -3.45
C SER A 72 5.41 -5.54 -3.11
N ARG A 73 5.56 -4.26 -3.49
CA ARG A 73 6.84 -3.52 -3.38
C ARG A 73 6.76 -2.29 -2.48
N ASN A 74 5.67 -2.11 -1.73
CA ASN A 74 5.51 -0.99 -0.81
C ASN A 74 5.11 -1.46 0.58
N THR A 75 5.39 -0.61 1.56
CA THR A 75 4.95 -0.82 2.95
C THR A 75 3.73 0.03 3.24
N PHE A 76 2.63 -0.61 3.66
CA PHE A 76 1.38 0.09 3.97
C PHE A 76 1.29 0.36 5.47
N GLY A 77 1.20 1.63 5.87
CA GLY A 77 1.02 2.06 7.26
C GLY A 77 -0.36 2.67 7.51
N PHE A 78 -0.79 2.69 8.77
CA PHE A 78 -2.10 3.19 9.18
C PHE A 78 -1.98 3.96 10.48
N ASP A 79 -2.66 5.10 10.55
CA ASP A 79 -2.73 5.91 11.77
C ASP A 79 -3.71 5.33 12.80
N THR A 80 -4.72 4.62 12.32
CA THR A 80 -5.84 4.16 13.13
C THR A 80 -6.28 2.76 12.70
N LEU A 81 -6.78 2.00 13.67
CA LEU A 81 -7.40 0.70 13.43
C LEU A 81 -8.53 0.77 12.40
N GLN A 82 -9.30 1.86 12.43
CA GLN A 82 -10.42 2.11 11.53
C GLN A 82 -9.96 2.34 10.09
N ALA A 83 -8.85 3.05 9.88
CA ALA A 83 -8.25 3.24 8.56
C ALA A 83 -7.80 1.91 7.97
N MET A 84 -7.13 1.07 8.79
CA MET A 84 -6.73 -0.28 8.39
C MET A 84 -7.93 -1.17 8.04
N ASP A 85 -8.94 -1.23 8.89
CA ASP A 85 -10.14 -2.04 8.64
C ASP A 85 -10.93 -1.60 7.41
N ARG A 86 -11.04 -0.29 7.20
CA ARG A 86 -11.64 0.26 5.97
C ARG A 86 -10.79 -0.09 4.76
N TRP A 87 -9.46 -0.05 4.88
CA TRP A 87 -8.57 -0.37 3.78
C TRP A 87 -8.72 -1.84 3.38
N ILE A 88 -8.62 -2.77 4.33
CA ILE A 88 -8.77 -4.21 4.10
C ILE A 88 -10.11 -4.54 3.43
N ARG A 89 -11.23 -4.00 3.95
CA ARG A 89 -12.57 -4.28 3.41
C ARG A 89 -12.80 -3.81 1.97
N ASN A 90 -12.01 -2.85 1.50
CA ASN A 90 -12.14 -2.26 0.16
C ASN A 90 -11.16 -2.86 -0.86
N ARG A 91 -10.51 -4.00 -0.55
CA ARG A 91 -9.60 -4.70 -1.46
C ARG A 91 -10.10 -6.12 -1.71
N THR A 92 -9.77 -6.64 -2.89
CA THR A 92 -10.03 -8.04 -3.21
C THR A 92 -9.00 -8.95 -2.55
N SER A 93 -9.33 -10.24 -2.37
CA SER A 93 -8.38 -11.23 -1.84
C SER A 93 -7.08 -11.25 -2.65
N ALA A 94 -7.17 -11.22 -3.98
CA ALA A 94 -5.99 -11.17 -4.86
C ALA A 94 -5.10 -9.92 -4.63
N GLN A 95 -5.68 -8.77 -4.26
CA GLN A 95 -4.89 -7.59 -3.91
C GLN A 95 -4.21 -7.74 -2.56
N LEU A 96 -4.91 -8.31 -1.56
CA LEU A 96 -4.37 -8.55 -0.23
C LEU A 96 -3.29 -9.63 -0.23
N GLU A 97 -3.42 -10.64 -1.09
CA GLU A 97 -2.40 -11.68 -1.33
C GLU A 97 -1.08 -11.09 -1.83
N LEU A 98 -1.12 -9.97 -2.55
CA LEU A 98 0.10 -9.32 -3.04
C LEU A 98 0.81 -8.50 -1.97
N VAL A 99 0.17 -8.25 -0.82
CA VAL A 99 0.74 -7.39 0.24
C VAL A 99 1.81 -8.15 1.02
N THR A 100 3.05 -7.67 0.90
CA THR A 100 4.23 -8.29 1.54
C THR A 100 4.67 -7.58 2.81
N SER A 101 4.37 -6.29 2.94
CA SER A 101 4.88 -5.42 4.03
C SER A 101 3.79 -4.50 4.57
N ILE A 102 3.53 -4.57 5.88
CA ILE A 102 2.50 -3.77 6.55
C ILE A 102 3.00 -3.26 7.91
N ASN A 103 2.77 -1.97 8.15
CA ASN A 103 2.94 -1.33 9.44
C ASN A 103 1.57 -1.21 10.11
N VAL A 104 1.41 -1.84 11.27
CA VAL A 104 0.10 -1.86 11.94
C VAL A 104 0.03 -0.92 13.13
N PRO A 105 -1.15 -0.31 13.40
CA PRO A 105 -1.37 0.50 14.59
C PRO A 105 -1.20 -0.32 15.87
N PHE A 106 -0.76 0.32 16.96
CA PHE A 106 -0.65 -0.31 18.27
C PHE A 106 -1.96 -0.99 18.72
N GLU A 107 -3.10 -0.33 18.52
CA GLU A 107 -4.42 -0.88 18.85
C GLU A 107 -4.74 -2.18 18.10
N TYR A 108 -4.23 -2.34 16.87
CA TYR A 108 -4.38 -3.59 16.15
C TYR A 108 -3.63 -4.72 16.87
N MET A 109 -2.37 -4.47 17.26
CA MET A 109 -1.55 -5.46 17.97
C MET A 109 -2.14 -5.82 19.33
N ARG A 110 -2.70 -4.85 20.06
CA ARG A 110 -3.41 -5.10 21.31
C ARG A 110 -4.56 -6.08 21.11
N LEU A 111 -5.44 -5.83 20.13
CA LEU A 111 -6.58 -6.72 19.85
C LEU A 111 -6.15 -8.09 19.30
N TYR A 112 -5.08 -8.13 18.52
CA TYR A 112 -4.49 -9.36 18.01
C TYR A 112 -4.00 -10.27 19.16
N ASN A 113 -3.29 -9.69 20.14
CA ASN A 113 -2.80 -10.42 21.31
C ASN A 113 -3.94 -10.99 22.17
N HIS A 114 -5.06 -10.27 22.26
CA HIS A 114 -6.27 -10.73 22.94
C HIS A 114 -7.17 -11.67 22.10
N LYS A 115 -6.71 -12.11 20.92
CA LYS A 115 -7.46 -13.02 20.02
C LYS A 115 -8.80 -12.46 19.51
N PHE A 116 -8.97 -11.14 19.51
CA PHE A 116 -10.14 -10.47 18.92
C PHE A 116 -9.98 -10.18 17.42
N ARG A 117 -8.89 -10.63 16.80
CA ARG A 117 -8.60 -10.45 15.37
C ARG A 117 -8.24 -11.78 14.72
N LYS A 118 -8.58 -11.89 13.42
CA LYS A 118 -8.05 -12.92 12.54
C LYS A 118 -6.53 -12.90 12.57
N THR A 119 -5.91 -14.05 12.34
CA THR A 119 -4.47 -14.15 12.21
C THR A 119 -4.00 -13.32 11.02
N PHE A 120 -2.77 -12.78 11.08
CA PHE A 120 -2.23 -12.02 9.95
C PHE A 120 -2.19 -12.85 8.67
N LYS A 121 -1.87 -14.15 8.78
CA LYS A 121 -1.83 -15.05 7.62
C LYS A 121 -3.20 -15.30 6.99
N GLU A 122 -4.28 -15.19 7.76
CA GLU A 122 -5.65 -15.27 7.20
C GLU A 122 -6.04 -14.03 6.39
N VAL A 123 -5.43 -12.88 6.68
CA VAL A 123 -5.73 -11.60 5.98
C VAL A 123 -4.71 -11.32 4.88
N PHE A 124 -3.44 -11.63 5.14
CA PHE A 124 -2.30 -11.37 4.28
C PHE A 124 -1.41 -12.61 4.22
N PRO A 125 -1.71 -13.56 3.33
CA PRO A 125 -1.04 -14.86 3.31
C PRO A 125 0.44 -14.78 2.96
N ASN A 126 0.87 -13.77 2.19
CA ASN A 126 2.25 -13.62 1.70
C ASN A 126 3.07 -12.55 2.44
N THR A 127 2.61 -12.07 3.59
CA THR A 127 3.38 -11.07 4.37
C THR A 127 4.62 -11.71 4.97
N SER A 128 5.79 -11.20 4.60
CA SER A 128 7.10 -11.65 5.06
C SER A 128 7.65 -10.81 6.22
N ALA A 129 7.12 -9.60 6.43
CA ALA A 129 7.54 -8.70 7.50
C ALA A 129 6.35 -7.99 8.16
N LEU A 130 6.21 -8.17 9.47
CA LEU A 130 5.35 -7.34 10.32
C LEU A 130 6.23 -6.37 11.09
N VAL A 131 6.07 -5.09 10.84
CA VAL A 131 6.73 -4.04 11.62
C VAL A 131 5.65 -3.31 12.41
N SER A 132 5.67 -3.45 13.73
CA SER A 132 4.81 -2.62 14.59
C SER A 132 5.49 -1.28 14.80
N ILE A 133 4.81 -0.19 14.46
CA ILE A 133 5.27 1.15 14.84
C ILE A 133 4.54 1.53 16.12
N CYS A 134 5.29 1.67 17.21
CA CYS A 134 4.81 2.35 18.40
C CYS A 134 4.90 3.86 18.13
N THR A 135 3.77 4.51 17.83
CA THR A 135 3.72 5.96 17.50
C THR A 135 4.14 6.87 18.67
N TYR A 136 4.43 6.29 19.84
CA TYR A 136 4.92 6.97 21.04
C TYR A 136 6.41 6.76 21.33
N CYS A 137 7.15 6.02 20.51
CA CYS A 137 8.58 5.74 20.75
C CYS A 137 9.56 6.61 19.92
N THR A 138 9.12 7.74 19.37
CA THR A 138 10.02 8.79 18.87
C THR A 138 10.15 9.93 19.88
N SER A 139 10.58 9.57 21.08
CA SER A 139 11.23 10.45 22.04
C SER A 139 11.98 9.52 23.00
N ASP A 140 13.16 9.08 22.57
CA ASP A 140 14.36 9.04 23.40
C ASP A 140 15.53 8.59 22.54
N GLY A 141 16.54 9.45 22.48
CA GLY A 141 17.81 9.18 21.80
C GLY A 141 18.76 8.38 22.67
N PHE A 142 19.67 7.68 21.98
CA PHE A 142 20.84 6.93 22.45
C PHE A 142 20.59 5.71 23.36
#